data_AF-A0A521WZT0-F1
#
_entry.id   AF-A0A521WZT0-F1
#
_cell.length_a   1.000
_cell.length_b   1.000
_cell.length_c   1.000
_cell.angle_alpha   90.00
_cell.angle_beta   90.00
_cell.angle_gamma   90.00
#
_symmetry.space_group_name_H-M   'P 1'
#
loop_
_entity.id
_entity.type
_entity.pdbx_description
1 polymer ?
#
loop_
_entity_poly.entity_id
_entity_poly.type
_entity_poly.pdbx_seq_one_letter_code
_entity_poly.pdbx_strand_id
1 'polypeptide(L)'
;AMTGEWEAKLKKIEHYDYDPDQFMAEIIRFTQKIKDESDRPLYDQSRLGDCPLCGQPIIEGRKGYGCSAWKAGCQFVLWKQVYSVTVTHDMACQLLQNSRTLHSYAIKLNDEVFNAQLTLNKQGETGYIKAEPGRRAAVKEAIADCPLCNGKIIETPKAYSCSEWRNGCKMAIWKTVAHKKITAAMAKKMLSNGETGILKGFKSAKGSEFEASLKLVDGKVEMDFSGR
;
A
#
# COMPACT_ATOMS: atom_id res chain seq x y z
N ALA A 1 20.09 -19.67 -10.96
CA ALA A 1 19.70 -20.82 -11.80
C ALA A 1 18.76 -21.73 -11.00
N MET A 2 17.54 -21.27 -10.71
CA MET A 2 16.65 -21.93 -9.74
C MET A 2 15.50 -22.72 -10.38
N THR A 3 15.11 -22.38 -11.61
CA THR A 3 14.08 -23.09 -12.36
C THR A 3 14.55 -24.47 -12.86
N GLY A 4 15.85 -24.59 -13.19
CA GLY A 4 16.42 -25.84 -13.69
C GLY A 4 16.51 -26.97 -12.67
N GLU A 5 16.69 -26.66 -11.37
CA GLU A 5 16.71 -27.67 -10.31
C GLU A 5 15.31 -28.27 -10.07
N TRP A 6 14.26 -27.46 -10.20
CA TRP A 6 12.88 -27.92 -10.02
C TRP A 6 12.42 -28.79 -11.18
N GLU A 7 12.77 -28.42 -12.41
CA GLU A 7 12.51 -29.25 -13.60
C GLU A 7 13.21 -30.61 -13.51
N ALA A 8 14.45 -30.64 -13.00
CA ALA A 8 15.18 -31.89 -12.79
C ALA A 8 14.52 -32.78 -11.71
N LYS A 9 14.00 -32.19 -10.63
CA LYS A 9 13.28 -32.93 -9.57
C LYS A 9 11.92 -33.45 -10.04
N LEU A 10 11.18 -32.66 -10.83
CA LEU A 10 9.92 -33.09 -11.45
C LEU A 10 10.12 -34.31 -12.37
N LYS A 11 11.19 -34.34 -13.17
CA LYS A 11 11.54 -35.52 -13.97
C LYS A 11 11.84 -36.75 -13.12
N LYS A 12 12.47 -36.61 -11.96
CA LYS A 12 12.73 -37.74 -11.05
C LYS A 12 11.46 -38.28 -10.41
N ILE A 13 10.50 -37.40 -10.09
CA ILE A 13 9.18 -37.80 -9.59
C ILE A 13 8.43 -38.63 -10.64
N GLU A 14 8.50 -38.22 -11.92
CA GLU A 14 7.88 -38.96 -13.04
C GLU A 14 8.44 -40.39 -13.17
N HIS A 15 9.72 -40.58 -12.82
CA HIS A 15 10.38 -41.90 -12.82
C HIS A 15 10.26 -42.65 -11.49
N TYR A 16 9.48 -42.14 -10.51
CA TYR A 16 9.36 -42.67 -9.15
C TYR A 16 10.69 -42.70 -8.35
N ASP A 17 11.69 -41.93 -8.79
CA ASP A 17 13.02 -41.81 -8.18
C ASP A 17 13.11 -40.65 -7.18
N TYR A 18 11.99 -40.01 -6.87
CA TYR A 18 11.93 -38.91 -5.90
C TYR A 18 10.54 -38.82 -5.25
N ASP A 19 10.52 -38.60 -3.94
CA ASP A 19 9.29 -38.52 -3.16
C ASP A 19 8.54 -37.19 -3.44
N PRO A 20 7.29 -37.25 -3.94
CA PRO A 20 6.47 -36.07 -4.15
C PRO A 20 6.24 -35.24 -2.89
N ASP A 21 6.11 -35.86 -1.71
CA ASP A 21 5.86 -35.14 -0.47
C ASP A 21 7.10 -34.35 -0.03
N GLN A 22 8.29 -34.93 -0.21
CA GLN A 22 9.56 -34.23 -0.02
C GLN A 22 9.69 -33.02 -0.95
N PHE A 23 9.29 -33.15 -2.23
CA PHE A 23 9.31 -32.03 -3.18
C PHE A 23 8.36 -30.89 -2.76
N MET A 24 7.15 -31.23 -2.32
CA MET A 24 6.17 -30.24 -1.85
C MET A 24 6.66 -29.52 -0.58
N ALA A 25 7.32 -30.24 0.34
CA ALA A 25 7.94 -29.64 1.52
C ALA A 25 9.03 -28.61 1.16
N GLU A 26 9.83 -28.87 0.12
CA GLU A 26 10.82 -27.92 -0.38
C GLU A 26 10.18 -26.67 -0.99
N ILE A 27 9.09 -26.81 -1.77
CA ILE A 27 8.35 -25.66 -2.33
C ILE A 27 7.79 -24.79 -1.21
N ILE A 28 7.19 -25.41 -0.18
CA ILE A 28 6.66 -24.69 0.98
C ILE A 28 7.78 -23.90 1.66
N ARG A 29 8.92 -24.54 1.93
CA ARG A 29 10.08 -23.90 2.56
C ARG A 29 10.64 -22.75 1.73
N PHE A 30 10.71 -22.93 0.41
CA PHE A 30 11.16 -21.87 -0.49
C PHE A 30 10.19 -20.69 -0.53
N THR A 31 8.89 -20.95 -0.59
CA THR A 31 7.85 -19.92 -0.56
C THR A 31 7.85 -19.18 0.76
N GLN A 32 8.03 -19.88 1.88
CA GLN A 32 8.22 -19.28 3.20
C GLN A 32 9.45 -18.38 3.23
N LYS A 33 10.58 -18.81 2.66
CA LYS A 33 11.78 -17.98 2.56
C LYS A 33 11.54 -16.69 1.77
N ILE A 34 10.85 -16.76 0.62
CA ILE A 34 10.47 -15.56 -0.14
C ILE A 34 9.58 -14.65 0.70
N LYS A 35 8.60 -15.22 1.40
CA LYS A 35 7.70 -14.47 2.27
C LYS A 35 8.46 -13.77 3.39
N ASP A 36 9.34 -14.49 4.08
CA ASP A 36 10.16 -13.96 5.17
C ASP A 36 11.12 -12.86 4.69
N GLU A 37 11.70 -13.00 3.49
CA GLU A 37 12.51 -11.96 2.86
C GLU A 37 11.67 -10.74 2.45
N SER A 38 10.43 -10.96 1.99
CA SER A 38 9.47 -9.89 1.65
C SER A 38 8.91 -9.17 2.88
N ASP A 39 8.80 -9.85 4.02
CA ASP A 39 8.28 -9.32 5.28
C ASP A 39 9.36 -8.57 6.08
N ARG A 40 10.64 -8.62 5.65
CA ARG A 40 11.70 -7.81 6.26
C ARG A 40 11.40 -6.32 6.05
N PRO A 41 11.36 -5.51 7.13
CA PRO A 41 11.18 -4.07 7.00
C PRO A 41 12.30 -3.48 6.14
N LEU A 42 11.95 -2.64 5.16
CA LEU A 42 12.92 -1.95 4.30
C LEU A 42 13.76 -0.91 5.07
N TYR A 43 13.34 -0.55 6.28
CA TYR A 43 14.02 0.36 7.20
C TYR A 43 13.47 0.12 8.61
N ASP A 44 14.23 0.56 9.61
CA ASP A 44 13.84 0.48 11.00
C ASP A 44 13.00 1.71 11.38
N GLN A 45 11.71 1.52 11.64
CA GLN A 45 10.80 2.60 12.06
C GLN A 45 11.05 3.09 13.49
N SER A 46 11.79 2.34 14.32
CA SER A 46 12.04 2.67 15.72
C SER A 46 13.20 3.67 15.93
N ARG A 47 14.01 3.90 14.90
CA ARG A 47 15.09 4.89 14.90
C ARG A 47 15.03 5.76 13.64
N LEU A 48 15.40 7.04 13.74
CA LEU A 48 15.43 7.93 12.59
C LEU A 48 16.52 7.54 11.58
N GLY A 49 17.70 7.16 12.06
CA GLY A 49 18.87 6.89 11.23
C GLY A 49 20.02 7.83 11.55
N ASP A 50 21.04 7.78 10.70
CA ASP A 50 22.32 8.43 10.95
C ASP A 50 22.46 9.69 10.09
N CYS A 51 23.17 10.69 10.61
CA CYS A 51 23.35 11.97 9.94
C CYS A 51 24.15 11.78 8.63
N PRO A 52 23.66 12.27 7.49
CA PRO A 52 24.34 12.10 6.20
C PRO A 52 25.70 12.84 6.16
N LEU A 53 25.87 13.89 6.97
CA LEU A 53 27.09 14.69 6.99
C LEU A 53 28.20 14.13 7.90
N CYS A 54 27.84 13.49 9.01
CA CYS A 54 28.83 13.10 10.03
C CYS A 54 28.60 11.73 10.68
N GLY A 55 27.53 11.02 10.30
CA GLY A 55 27.21 9.68 10.81
C GLY A 55 26.65 9.62 12.23
N GLN A 56 26.53 10.75 12.94
CA GLN A 56 25.95 10.77 14.30
C GLN A 56 24.42 10.60 14.28
N PRO A 57 23.80 10.09 15.35
CA PRO A 57 22.35 9.88 15.39
C PRO A 57 21.54 11.16 15.14
N ILE A 58 20.40 11.03 14.46
CA ILE A 58 19.44 12.12 14.30
C ILE A 58 18.44 12.14 15.47
N ILE A 59 18.11 13.36 15.92
CA ILE A 59 17.09 13.63 16.95
C ILE A 59 15.92 14.41 16.35
N GLU A 60 14.71 14.12 16.84
CA GLU A 60 13.52 14.84 16.41
C GLU A 60 13.31 16.13 17.21
N GLY A 61 13.16 17.24 16.49
CA GLY A 61 12.79 18.54 17.05
C GLY A 61 11.43 19.03 16.54
N ARG A 62 11.04 20.23 16.99
CA ARG A 62 9.75 20.83 16.63
C ARG A 62 9.65 21.16 15.13
N LYS A 63 10.72 21.71 14.54
CA LYS A 63 10.73 22.19 13.13
C LYS A 63 11.38 21.22 12.14
N GLY A 64 12.10 20.21 12.63
CA GLY A 64 12.91 19.33 11.80
C GLY A 64 13.57 18.21 12.60
N TYR A 65 14.30 17.36 11.90
CA TYR A 65 15.10 16.26 12.42
C TYR A 65 16.57 16.65 12.28
N GLY A 66 17.25 16.88 13.41
CA GLY A 66 18.58 17.48 13.45
C GLY A 66 19.66 16.50 13.92
N CYS A 67 20.91 16.75 13.53
CA CYS A 67 22.03 15.99 14.04
C CYS A 67 22.17 16.12 15.57
N SER A 68 22.36 15.02 16.30
CA SER A 68 22.64 15.05 17.74
C SER A 68 23.92 15.81 18.09
N ALA A 69 24.92 15.79 17.20
CA ALA A 69 26.20 16.49 17.35
C ALA A 69 26.15 17.97 16.91
N TRP A 70 24.97 18.61 16.90
CA TRP A 70 24.84 20.01 16.49
C TRP A 70 25.64 20.98 17.34
N LYS A 71 25.79 20.71 18.65
CA LYS A 71 26.65 21.49 19.55
C LYS A 71 28.14 21.35 19.25
N ALA A 72 28.53 20.27 18.58
CA ALA A 72 29.90 20.03 18.12
C ALA A 72 30.15 20.57 16.69
N GLY A 73 29.20 21.30 16.12
CA GLY A 73 29.36 22.01 14.84
C GLY A 73 28.63 21.40 13.65
N CYS A 74 28.00 20.22 13.76
CA CYS A 74 27.25 19.65 12.64
C CYS A 74 25.88 20.33 12.47
N GLN A 75 25.68 21.07 11.37
CA GLN A 75 24.46 21.86 11.16
C GLN A 75 23.36 21.15 10.35
N PHE A 76 23.46 19.83 10.16
CA PHE A 76 22.45 19.10 9.40
C PHE A 76 21.07 19.17 10.06
N VAL A 77 20.07 19.57 9.27
CA VAL A 77 18.65 19.55 9.64
C VAL A 77 17.82 19.13 8.43
N LEU A 78 17.06 18.05 8.57
CA LEU A 78 15.96 17.70 7.69
C LEU A 78 14.69 18.42 8.15
N TRP A 79 14.19 19.37 7.36
CA TRP A 79 13.00 20.15 7.73
C TRP A 79 11.72 19.33 7.65
N LYS A 80 10.74 19.63 8.52
CA LYS A 80 9.40 19.00 8.49
C LYS A 80 8.53 19.47 7.32
N GLN A 81 8.95 20.49 6.58
CA GLN A 81 8.23 20.99 5.40
C GLN A 81 9.18 20.99 4.20
N VAL A 82 8.87 20.18 3.19
CA VAL A 82 9.68 20.02 1.97
C VAL A 82 8.74 19.94 0.78
N TYR A 83 8.90 20.82 -0.21
CA TYR A 83 8.03 20.91 -1.39
C TYR A 83 6.51 20.91 -1.11
N SER A 84 6.09 21.60 -0.05
CA SER A 84 4.70 21.64 0.48
C SER A 84 4.18 20.31 1.07
N VAL A 85 5.07 19.33 1.27
CA VAL A 85 4.77 18.09 1.98
C VAL A 85 5.30 18.16 3.41
N THR A 86 4.48 17.68 4.34
CA THR A 86 4.88 17.52 5.74
C THR A 86 5.66 16.22 5.91
N VAL A 87 6.95 16.31 6.21
CA VAL A 87 7.82 15.15 6.47
C VAL A 87 7.50 14.58 7.85
N THR A 88 6.77 13.46 7.86
CA THR A 88 6.44 12.70 9.07
C THR A 88 7.66 11.97 9.62
N HIS A 89 7.56 11.45 10.85
CA HIS A 89 8.62 10.65 11.48
C HIS A 89 9.01 9.46 10.58
N ASP A 90 8.02 8.74 10.07
CA ASP A 90 8.21 7.60 9.18
C ASP A 90 8.94 7.99 7.87
N MET A 91 8.54 9.12 7.27
CA MET A 91 9.22 9.65 6.08
C MET A 91 10.67 10.03 6.39
N ALA A 92 10.94 10.61 7.57
CA ALA A 92 12.29 10.91 8.00
C ALA A 92 13.13 9.64 8.16
N CYS A 93 12.59 8.57 8.76
CA CYS A 93 13.25 7.27 8.84
C CYS A 93 13.61 6.74 7.44
N GLN A 94 12.67 6.78 6.50
CA GLN A 94 12.90 6.37 5.11
C GLN A 94 13.98 7.22 4.42
N LEU A 95 13.94 8.54 4.58
CA LEU A 95 14.90 9.45 3.94
C LEU A 95 16.31 9.26 4.50
N LEU A 96 16.46 9.06 5.80
CA LEU A 96 17.75 8.92 6.47
C LEU A 96 18.37 7.53 6.31
N GLN A 97 17.55 6.47 6.16
CA GLN A 97 18.04 5.10 6.04
C GLN A 97 18.08 4.59 4.59
N ASN A 98 17.16 5.04 3.74
CA ASN A 98 17.00 4.57 2.35
C ASN A 98 17.24 5.65 1.31
N SER A 99 17.59 6.88 1.73
CA SER A 99 17.82 8.05 0.86
C SER A 99 16.59 8.49 0.04
N ARG A 100 15.42 7.86 0.24
CA ARG A 100 14.17 8.18 -0.45
C ARG A 100 12.95 7.64 0.28
N THR A 101 11.80 8.28 0.03
CA THR A 101 10.52 7.72 0.44
C THR A 101 10.11 6.53 -0.42
N LEU A 102 9.48 5.53 0.18
CA LEU A 102 8.97 4.33 -0.51
C LEU A 102 7.74 4.63 -1.40
N HIS A 103 7.01 5.69 -1.07
CA HIS A 103 5.83 6.13 -1.81
C HIS A 103 6.04 7.53 -2.41
N SER A 104 5.26 7.81 -3.44
CA SER A 104 5.16 9.15 -4.02
C SER A 104 4.10 9.98 -3.31
N TYR A 105 4.39 11.26 -3.15
CA TYR A 105 3.51 12.26 -2.56
C TYR A 105 3.28 13.38 -3.56
N ALA A 106 2.13 14.06 -3.48
CA ALA A 106 1.89 15.25 -4.25
C ALA A 106 2.77 16.39 -3.72
N ILE A 107 3.71 16.87 -4.55
CA ILE A 107 4.59 17.99 -4.23
C ILE A 107 4.21 19.19 -5.10
N LYS A 108 4.44 20.41 -4.59
CA LYS A 108 4.26 21.65 -5.35
C LYS A 108 5.63 22.27 -5.66
N LEU A 109 5.91 22.52 -6.94
CA LEU A 109 7.12 23.20 -7.41
C LEU A 109 6.74 24.17 -8.54
N ASN A 110 7.07 25.45 -8.40
CA ASN A 110 6.79 26.49 -9.41
C ASN A 110 5.33 26.48 -9.91
N ASP A 111 4.38 26.36 -8.99
CA ASP A 111 2.93 26.25 -9.24
C ASP A 111 2.43 24.97 -9.96
N GLU A 112 3.32 24.05 -10.34
CA GLU A 112 2.96 22.70 -10.78
C GLU A 112 2.82 21.77 -9.57
N VAL A 113 1.75 20.96 -9.55
CA VAL A 113 1.56 19.87 -8.59
C VAL A 113 1.71 18.53 -9.28
N PHE A 114 2.65 17.70 -8.83
CA PHE A 114 2.86 16.36 -9.36
C PHE A 114 3.27 15.38 -8.28
N ASN A 115 3.12 14.07 -8.56
CA ASN A 115 3.53 13.02 -7.62
C ASN A 115 5.03 12.76 -7.76
N ALA A 116 5.74 12.71 -6.64
CA ALA A 116 7.16 12.42 -6.62
C ALA A 116 7.55 11.69 -5.33
N GLN A 117 8.59 10.86 -5.38
CA GLN A 117 9.28 10.42 -4.17
C GLN A 117 10.19 11.55 -3.68
N LEU A 118 10.23 11.79 -2.37
CA LEU A 118 11.23 12.68 -1.78
C LEU A 118 12.55 11.93 -1.67
N THR A 119 13.67 12.62 -1.87
CA THR A 119 15.02 12.05 -1.71
C THR A 119 15.86 12.87 -0.76
N LEU A 120 16.88 12.24 -0.17
CA LEU A 120 17.90 12.88 0.64
C LEU A 120 19.26 12.35 0.17
N ASN A 121 20.15 13.25 -0.28
CA ASN A 121 21.48 12.86 -0.71
C ASN A 121 22.48 12.82 0.47
N LYS A 122 23.71 12.34 0.21
CA LYS A 122 24.76 12.27 1.23
C LYS A 122 25.25 13.65 1.71
N GLN A 123 24.95 14.70 0.96
CA GLN A 123 25.23 16.09 1.30
C GLN A 123 24.12 16.69 2.19
N GLY A 124 23.09 15.92 2.54
CA GLY A 124 22.00 16.36 3.40
C GLY A 124 20.97 17.24 2.69
N GLU A 125 20.97 17.24 1.36
CA GLU A 125 20.05 18.03 0.54
C GLU A 125 18.84 17.20 0.14
N THR A 126 17.66 17.80 0.26
CA THR A 126 16.41 17.19 -0.19
C THR A 126 16.25 17.36 -1.69
N GLY A 127 15.86 16.29 -2.37
CA GLY A 127 15.50 16.29 -3.79
C GLY A 127 14.17 15.57 -4.02
N TYR A 128 13.86 15.32 -5.29
CA TYR A 128 12.70 14.54 -5.67
C TYR A 128 12.98 13.67 -6.90
N ILE A 129 12.24 12.57 -7.02
CA ILE A 129 12.15 11.76 -8.23
C ILE A 129 10.69 11.83 -8.68
N LYS A 130 10.44 12.55 -9.79
CA LYS A 130 9.09 12.66 -10.37
C LYS A 130 8.61 11.24 -10.67
N ALA A 131 7.47 10.86 -10.12
CA ALA A 131 6.88 9.58 -10.43
C ALA A 131 6.50 9.64 -11.91
N GLU A 132 7.05 8.74 -12.72
CA GLU A 132 6.49 8.52 -14.04
C GLU A 132 5.01 8.17 -13.86
N PRO A 133 4.13 8.62 -14.76
CA PRO A 133 2.76 8.11 -14.80
C PRO A 133 2.84 6.63 -15.18
N GLY A 134 3.16 5.78 -14.20
CA GLY A 134 3.13 4.33 -14.35
C GLY A 134 1.76 4.01 -14.92
N ARG A 135 1.73 3.34 -16.09
CA ARG A 135 0.53 3.03 -16.90
C ARG A 135 -0.73 3.16 -16.05
N ARG A 136 -1.31 4.36 -16.05
CA ARG A 136 -2.61 4.56 -15.43
C ARG A 136 -3.52 3.69 -16.27
N ALA A 137 -4.14 2.67 -15.67
CA ALA A 137 -5.50 2.37 -16.08
C ALA A 137 -6.21 3.72 -15.94
N ALA A 138 -6.62 4.31 -17.07
CA ALA A 138 -7.28 5.60 -17.11
C ALA A 138 -8.28 5.63 -15.95
N VAL A 139 -8.12 6.61 -15.05
CA VAL A 139 -9.04 6.79 -13.94
C VAL A 139 -10.37 7.07 -14.61
N LYS A 140 -11.26 6.07 -14.62
CA LYS A 140 -12.64 6.29 -15.05
C LYS A 140 -13.22 7.36 -14.13
N GLU A 141 -14.06 8.22 -14.70
CA GLU A 141 -14.77 9.30 -14.01
C GLU A 141 -15.27 8.85 -12.63
N ALA A 142 -15.20 9.76 -11.66
CA ALA A 142 -15.67 9.50 -10.31
C ALA A 142 -17.12 9.00 -10.34
N ILE A 143 -17.41 7.92 -9.63
CA ILE A 143 -18.74 7.30 -9.66
C ILE A 143 -19.71 7.91 -8.64
N ALA A 144 -19.19 8.54 -7.59
CA ALA A 144 -19.93 9.25 -6.54
C ALA A 144 -18.96 10.06 -5.65
N ASP A 145 -19.53 10.87 -4.75
CA ASP A 145 -18.81 11.46 -3.63
C ASP A 145 -18.70 10.47 -2.47
N CYS A 146 -17.61 10.57 -1.71
CA CYS A 146 -17.30 9.69 -0.61
C CYS A 146 -18.12 10.06 0.63
N PRO A 147 -18.92 9.15 1.19
CA PRO A 147 -19.77 9.48 2.34
C PRO A 147 -19.00 9.65 3.67
N LEU A 148 -17.69 9.34 3.71
CA LEU A 148 -16.86 9.55 4.92
C LEU A 148 -16.10 10.88 4.94
N CYS A 149 -15.73 11.42 3.78
CA CYS A 149 -14.82 12.57 3.71
C CYS A 149 -15.11 13.54 2.56
N ASN A 150 -16.19 13.30 1.80
CA ASN A 150 -16.59 14.09 0.64
C ASN A 150 -15.59 14.10 -0.54
N GLY A 151 -14.52 13.30 -0.49
CA GLY A 151 -13.62 13.06 -1.63
C GLY A 151 -14.30 12.30 -2.77
N LYS A 152 -13.57 11.96 -3.85
CA LYS A 152 -14.18 11.28 -5.01
C LYS A 152 -14.03 9.76 -4.93
N ILE A 153 -15.08 9.00 -5.19
CA ILE A 153 -14.98 7.54 -5.34
C ILE A 153 -14.56 7.20 -6.77
N ILE A 154 -13.41 6.57 -6.91
CA ILE A 154 -12.84 6.17 -8.20
C ILE A 154 -12.85 4.65 -8.37
N GLU A 155 -12.96 4.20 -9.62
CA GLU A 155 -12.88 2.79 -9.96
C GLU A 155 -11.41 2.36 -10.14
N THR A 156 -10.97 1.37 -9.36
CA THR A 156 -9.67 0.71 -9.49
C THR A 156 -9.85 -0.74 -9.98
N PRO A 157 -8.78 -1.48 -10.34
CA PRO A 157 -8.90 -2.87 -10.73
C PRO A 157 -9.53 -3.77 -9.64
N LYS A 158 -9.33 -3.47 -8.35
CA LYS A 158 -9.78 -4.31 -7.24
C LYS A 158 -10.99 -3.77 -6.47
N ALA A 159 -11.22 -2.45 -6.50
CA ALA A 159 -12.24 -1.81 -5.67
C ALA A 159 -12.77 -0.50 -6.27
N TYR A 160 -13.89 -0.03 -5.74
CA TYR A 160 -14.32 1.36 -5.82
C TYR A 160 -13.87 2.05 -4.52
N SER A 161 -12.92 2.97 -4.60
CA SER A 161 -12.21 3.51 -3.43
C SER A 161 -12.16 5.04 -3.43
N CYS A 162 -12.12 5.65 -2.26
CA CYS A 162 -11.96 7.10 -2.14
C CYS A 162 -10.60 7.58 -2.65
N SER A 163 -10.57 8.74 -3.34
CA SER A 163 -9.37 9.43 -3.79
C SER A 163 -8.44 9.79 -2.64
N GLU A 164 -9.00 10.08 -1.46
CA GLU A 164 -8.30 10.51 -0.25
C GLU A 164 -7.79 9.34 0.60
N TRP A 165 -7.69 8.13 0.04
CA TRP A 165 -7.26 6.95 0.80
C TRP A 165 -5.84 7.10 1.39
N ARG A 166 -4.97 7.83 0.70
CA ARG A 166 -3.62 8.17 1.20
C ARG A 166 -3.64 9.22 2.31
N ASN A 167 -4.73 9.97 2.43
CA ASN A 167 -4.96 10.96 3.49
C ASN A 167 -5.78 10.36 4.66
N GLY A 168 -5.87 9.03 4.73
CA GLY A 168 -6.46 8.31 5.85
C GLY A 168 -7.92 7.85 5.65
N CYS A 169 -8.56 8.18 4.52
CA CYS A 169 -9.92 7.72 4.25
C CYS A 169 -9.96 6.21 3.95
N LYS A 170 -10.77 5.45 4.69
CA LYS A 170 -10.84 3.98 4.57
C LYS A 170 -11.95 3.47 3.65
N MET A 171 -12.67 4.37 2.97
CA MET A 171 -13.80 4.02 2.11
C MET A 171 -13.35 3.15 0.93
N ALA A 172 -13.79 1.89 0.92
CA ALA A 172 -13.54 0.96 -0.15
C ALA A 172 -14.66 -0.09 -0.30
N ILE A 173 -15.16 -0.24 -1.53
CA ILE A 173 -16.09 -1.28 -1.95
C ILE A 173 -15.32 -2.24 -2.86
N TRP A 174 -15.01 -3.44 -2.39
CA TRP A 174 -14.31 -4.44 -3.20
C TRP A 174 -15.17 -4.92 -4.37
N LYS A 175 -14.55 -5.14 -5.53
CA LYS A 175 -15.23 -5.65 -6.74
C LYS A 175 -15.65 -7.11 -6.63
N THR A 176 -15.21 -7.81 -5.58
CA THR A 176 -15.58 -9.19 -5.31
C THR A 176 -15.92 -9.33 -3.82
N VAL A 177 -17.12 -9.81 -3.52
CA VAL A 177 -17.60 -10.12 -2.16
C VAL A 177 -18.24 -11.49 -2.19
N ALA A 178 -17.77 -12.43 -1.36
CA ALA A 178 -18.24 -13.82 -1.32
C ALA A 178 -18.41 -14.44 -2.73
N HIS A 179 -17.34 -14.34 -3.54
CA HIS A 179 -17.26 -14.79 -4.94
C HIS A 179 -18.21 -14.10 -5.94
N LYS A 180 -18.99 -13.11 -5.49
CA LYS A 180 -19.87 -12.32 -6.35
C LYS A 180 -19.18 -11.05 -6.83
N LYS A 181 -19.25 -10.78 -8.12
CA LYS A 181 -18.76 -9.53 -8.73
C LYS A 181 -19.68 -8.37 -8.38
N ILE A 182 -19.13 -7.32 -7.78
CA ILE A 182 -19.81 -6.05 -7.51
C ILE A 182 -19.64 -5.14 -8.71
N THR A 183 -20.76 -4.70 -9.29
CA THR A 183 -20.78 -3.79 -10.44
C THR A 183 -20.74 -2.33 -10.00
N ALA A 184 -20.41 -1.42 -10.91
CA ALA A 184 -20.42 0.02 -10.62
C ALA A 184 -21.82 0.51 -10.22
N ALA A 185 -22.88 -0.07 -10.77
CA ALA A 185 -24.26 0.23 -10.39
C ALA A 185 -24.57 -0.18 -8.95
N MET A 186 -24.10 -1.37 -8.51
CA MET A 186 -24.24 -1.82 -7.12
C MET A 186 -23.43 -0.92 -6.17
N ALA A 187 -22.22 -0.55 -6.56
CA ALA A 187 -21.39 0.39 -5.81
C ALA A 187 -22.07 1.76 -5.65
N LYS A 188 -22.59 2.33 -6.74
CA LYS A 188 -23.37 3.58 -6.69
C LYS A 188 -24.57 3.46 -5.74
N LYS A 189 -25.31 2.35 -5.79
CA LYS A 189 -26.46 2.14 -4.90
C LYS A 189 -26.05 2.11 -3.42
N MET A 190 -24.97 1.41 -3.07
CA MET A 190 -24.42 1.42 -1.70
C MET A 190 -23.93 2.80 -1.27
N LEU A 191 -23.33 3.57 -2.18
CA LEU A 191 -22.83 4.93 -1.89
C LEU A 191 -23.97 5.94 -1.69
N SER A 192 -25.10 5.78 -2.39
CA SER A 192 -26.26 6.67 -2.28
C SER A 192 -27.20 6.28 -1.14
N ASN A 193 -27.46 4.99 -0.95
CA ASN A 193 -28.52 4.50 -0.05
C ASN A 193 -27.97 3.78 1.19
N GLY A 194 -26.65 3.62 1.32
CA GLY A 194 -26.02 2.84 2.38
C GLY A 194 -26.11 1.33 2.20
N GLU A 195 -26.98 0.82 1.32
CA GLU A 195 -27.22 -0.61 1.13
C GLU A 195 -27.62 -1.01 -0.30
N THR A 196 -27.58 -2.31 -0.58
CA THR A 196 -28.22 -2.93 -1.74
C THR A 196 -29.55 -3.58 -1.33
N GLY A 197 -30.39 -3.91 -2.32
CA GLY A 197 -31.45 -4.90 -2.09
C GLY A 197 -30.86 -6.31 -1.93
N ILE A 198 -31.73 -7.30 -1.71
CA ILE A 198 -31.34 -8.71 -1.66
C ILE A 198 -30.71 -9.12 -3.00
N LEU A 199 -29.49 -9.63 -2.94
CA LEU A 199 -28.72 -10.14 -4.07
C LEU A 199 -28.57 -11.65 -3.96
N LYS A 200 -28.76 -12.35 -5.08
CA LYS A 200 -28.63 -13.81 -5.17
C LYS A 200 -27.24 -14.24 -5.64
N GLY A 201 -26.86 -15.49 -5.40
CA GLY A 201 -25.66 -16.10 -5.99
C GLY A 201 -24.35 -15.68 -5.31
N PHE A 202 -24.39 -15.41 -4.01
CA PHE A 202 -23.17 -15.45 -3.19
C PHE A 202 -22.81 -16.89 -2.90
N LYS A 203 -21.52 -17.18 -2.69
CA LYS A 203 -21.04 -18.53 -2.34
C LYS A 203 -20.37 -18.52 -0.98
N SER A 204 -20.74 -19.47 -0.14
CA SER A 204 -20.10 -19.68 1.16
C SER A 204 -18.72 -20.31 0.99
N ALA A 205 -17.92 -20.32 2.05
CA ALA A 205 -16.64 -21.04 2.06
C ALA A 205 -16.81 -22.55 1.78
N LYS A 206 -18.00 -23.11 2.04
CA LYS A 206 -18.36 -24.51 1.76
C LYS A 206 -18.98 -24.71 0.36
N GLY A 207 -19.03 -23.66 -0.47
CA GLY A 207 -19.53 -23.69 -1.84
C GLY A 207 -21.04 -23.57 -2.00
N SER A 208 -21.81 -23.54 -0.90
CA SER A 208 -23.27 -23.36 -0.97
C SER A 208 -23.67 -21.94 -1.36
N GLU A 209 -24.71 -21.83 -2.20
CA GLU A 209 -25.23 -20.54 -2.63
C GLU A 209 -26.19 -19.93 -1.61
N PHE A 210 -26.14 -18.62 -1.44
CA PHE A 210 -27.06 -17.88 -0.57
C PHE A 210 -27.39 -16.50 -1.12
N GLU A 211 -28.45 -15.91 -0.55
CA GLU A 211 -28.91 -14.56 -0.84
C GLU A 211 -28.63 -13.65 0.36
N ALA A 212 -28.17 -12.43 0.11
CA ALA A 212 -27.91 -11.43 1.13
C ALA A 212 -28.02 -10.02 0.54
N SER A 213 -28.26 -9.03 1.38
CA SER A 213 -28.02 -7.62 1.03
C SER A 213 -26.61 -7.22 1.44
N LEU A 214 -26.07 -6.17 0.84
CA LEU A 214 -24.78 -5.59 1.21
C LEU A 214 -25.01 -4.20 1.77
N LYS A 215 -24.45 -3.93 2.96
CA LYS A 215 -24.51 -2.62 3.61
C LYS A 215 -23.13 -2.02 3.77
N LEU A 216 -23.07 -0.70 3.78
CA LEU A 216 -21.85 0.05 3.99
C LEU A 216 -21.79 0.51 5.45
N VAL A 217 -20.87 -0.07 6.23
CA VAL A 217 -20.64 0.24 7.64
C VAL A 217 -19.21 0.76 7.80
N ASP A 218 -19.05 1.99 8.28
CA ASP A 218 -17.75 2.66 8.47
C ASP A 218 -16.82 2.59 7.24
N GLY A 219 -17.42 2.66 6.04
CA GLY A 219 -16.72 2.60 4.76
C GLY A 219 -16.26 1.22 4.31
N LYS A 220 -16.77 0.16 4.93
CA LYS A 220 -16.57 -1.24 4.52
C LYS A 220 -17.91 -1.87 4.17
N VAL A 221 -17.85 -2.88 3.30
CA VAL A 221 -19.02 -3.65 2.91
C VAL A 221 -19.22 -4.81 3.87
N GLU A 222 -20.41 -4.89 4.46
CA GLU A 222 -20.86 -6.01 5.29
C GLU A 222 -22.07 -6.71 4.65
N MET A 223 -22.20 -8.02 4.87
CA MET A 223 -23.38 -8.77 4.45
C MET A 223 -24.48 -8.64 5.50
N ASP A 224 -25.70 -8.41 5.03
CA ASP A 224 -26.88 -8.33 5.87
C ASP A 224 -27.95 -9.34 5.41
N PHE A 225 -28.39 -10.16 6.37
CA PHE A 225 -29.34 -11.27 6.20
C PHE A 225 -30.71 -10.98 6.81
N SER A 226 -30.94 -9.77 7.33
CA SER A 226 -32.16 -9.38 8.04
C SER A 226 -33.42 -9.32 7.17
N GLY A 227 -33.30 -9.35 5.84
CA GLY A 227 -34.42 -9.42 4.91
C GLY A 227 -34.98 -10.83 4.65
N ARG A 228 -34.81 -11.76 5.58
CA ARG A 228 -35.36 -13.13 5.52
C ARG A 228 -36.66 -13.27 6.32
#